data_AF-A0A4U5UI20-F1
#
_entry.id   AF-A0A4U5UI20-F1
#
_cell.length_a   1.000
_cell.length_b   1.000
_cell.length_c   1.000
_cell.angle_alpha   90.00
_cell.angle_beta   90.00
_cell.angle_gamma   90.00
#
_symmetry.space_group_name_H-M   'P 1'
#
loop_
_entity.id
_entity.type
_entity.pdbx_description
1 polymer ?
#
loop_
_entity_poly.entity_id
_entity_poly.type
_entity_poly.pdbx_seq_one_letter_code
_entity_poly.pdbx_strand_id
1 'polypeptide(L)'
;MVVFHMQLIGGQGTVKMRRMRQNCKKCSAAPMEIPNITSENIDILLENLVEKIREKCYHEDLGRGNKPFVNLEVKSPHEPAHCEACIEGICTRVTSSSDRDRMTQAEWTRIFQNKVDDLNKGDYWRLQFDDRIVPNSPNQGWKQYIRNTGARFRCTRCGRSWPSNKAMVVFHMQLIGGQGTVKMRRMRQNCKKCSAAPMEIPSITSENIHILLENLVEKIREKCYHEDLGRGNKPFVNLEVKSPHEPAHCEACIKGICTRGSTSLASAFLNLRI
;
A
#
# COMPACT_ATOMS: atom_id res chain seq x y z
N MET A 1 14.97 -10.12 -13.42
CA MET A 1 15.22 -8.97 -12.52
C MET A 1 16.60 -8.42 -12.84
N VAL A 2 16.76 -7.10 -12.80
CA VAL A 2 18.04 -6.42 -13.03
C VAL A 2 18.34 -5.55 -11.82
N VAL A 3 19.59 -5.59 -11.34
CA VAL A 3 20.08 -4.77 -10.24
C VAL A 3 21.10 -3.78 -10.78
N PHE A 4 21.01 -2.54 -10.31
CA PHE A 4 21.94 -1.47 -10.64
C PHE A 4 22.68 -1.04 -9.38
N HIS A 5 24.00 -1.03 -9.44
CA HIS A 5 24.85 -0.40 -8.44
C HIS A 5 25.37 0.90 -9.02
N MET A 6 24.97 2.01 -8.41
CA MET A 6 25.29 3.36 -8.86
C MET A 6 26.26 4.00 -7.87
N GLN A 7 27.27 4.69 -8.37
CA GLN A 7 28.26 5.38 -7.54
C GLN A 7 28.62 6.70 -8.21
N LEU A 8 28.57 7.80 -7.45
CA LEU A 8 28.97 9.14 -7.88
C LEU A 8 30.15 9.59 -7.02
N ILE A 9 31.33 9.79 -7.61
CA ILE A 9 32.53 10.27 -6.91
C ILE A 9 33.09 11.45 -7.69
N GLY A 10 33.24 12.61 -7.04
CA GLY A 10 33.89 13.78 -7.65
C GLY A 10 33.25 14.26 -8.96
N GLY A 11 31.93 14.11 -9.09
CA GLY A 11 31.19 14.45 -10.32
C GLY A 11 31.20 13.38 -11.41
N GLN A 12 31.94 12.29 -11.24
CA GLN A 12 31.96 11.15 -12.17
C GLN A 12 31.07 10.01 -11.66
N GLY A 13 30.06 9.65 -12.47
CA GLY A 13 29.12 8.58 -12.19
C GLY A 13 29.53 7.24 -12.82
N THR A 14 29.36 6.15 -12.10
CA THR A 14 29.47 4.78 -12.63
C THR A 14 28.21 3.98 -12.31
N VAL A 15 27.76 3.16 -13.27
CA VAL A 15 26.63 2.25 -13.09
C VAL A 15 27.06 0.84 -13.47
N LYS A 16 26.94 -0.10 -12.53
CA LYS A 16 27.13 -1.53 -12.79
C LYS A 16 25.78 -2.23 -12.82
N MET A 17 25.50 -2.90 -13.93
CA MET A 17 24.27 -3.69 -14.11
C MET A 17 24.55 -5.17 -13.85
N ARG A 18 23.71 -5.83 -13.06
CA ARG A 18 23.68 -7.30 -12.91
C ARG A 18 22.30 -7.83 -13.28
N ARG A 19 22.25 -8.78 -14.22
CA ARG A 19 21.03 -9.53 -14.55
C ARG A 19 20.95 -10.77 -13.69
N MET A 20 19.82 -10.97 -13.03
CA MET A 20 19.58 -12.13 -12.18
C MET A 20 19.15 -13.32 -13.01
N ARG A 21 19.80 -14.44 -12.78
CA ARG A 21 19.66 -15.70 -13.52
C ARG A 21 18.43 -16.50 -13.10
N GLN A 22 18.03 -17.42 -13.98
CA GLN A 22 16.94 -18.37 -13.76
C GLN A 22 17.35 -19.73 -14.34
N ASN A 23 16.87 -20.83 -13.77
CA ASN A 23 17.11 -22.16 -14.34
C ASN A 23 15.81 -22.80 -14.85
N CYS A 24 15.97 -23.83 -15.69
CA CYS A 24 14.86 -24.58 -16.24
C CYS A 24 14.15 -25.38 -15.13
N LYS A 25 12.82 -25.33 -15.14
CA LYS A 25 11.97 -26.09 -14.20
C LYS A 25 11.81 -27.57 -14.55
N LYS A 26 12.02 -27.92 -15.82
CA LYS A 26 11.74 -29.27 -16.35
C LYS A 26 12.97 -30.18 -16.32
N CYS A 27 14.16 -29.61 -16.19
CA CYS A 27 15.41 -30.35 -16.23
C CYS A 27 15.92 -30.57 -14.79
N SER A 28 16.29 -31.81 -14.47
CA SER A 28 17.04 -32.09 -13.24
C SER A 28 18.42 -31.44 -13.32
N ALA A 29 18.76 -30.58 -12.35
CA ALA A 29 20.06 -29.91 -12.23
C ALA A 29 20.45 -28.94 -13.38
N ALA A 30 19.49 -28.28 -14.03
CA ALA A 30 19.82 -27.24 -15.01
C ALA A 30 20.63 -26.09 -14.38
N PRO A 31 21.70 -25.60 -15.06
CA PRO A 31 22.42 -24.42 -14.62
C PRO A 31 21.52 -23.19 -14.67
N MET A 32 21.86 -22.18 -13.85
CA MET A 32 21.20 -20.89 -13.91
C MET A 32 21.72 -20.08 -15.09
N GLU A 33 20.82 -19.64 -15.95
CA GLU A 33 21.09 -18.89 -17.16
C GLU A 33 20.65 -17.43 -17.03
N ILE A 34 21.35 -16.54 -17.73
CA ILE A 34 21.02 -15.12 -17.76
C ILE A 34 19.84 -14.93 -18.72
N PRO A 35 18.69 -14.38 -18.27
CA PRO A 35 17.56 -14.18 -19.14
C PRO A 35 17.83 -13.11 -20.20
N ASN A 36 17.26 -13.33 -21.39
CA ASN A 36 17.21 -12.33 -22.44
C ASN A 36 16.18 -11.25 -22.11
N ILE A 37 16.51 -10.00 -22.44
CA ILE A 37 15.62 -8.85 -22.30
C ILE A 37 15.34 -8.37 -23.73
N THR A 38 14.08 -8.11 -24.07
CA THR A 38 13.73 -7.58 -25.40
C THR A 38 14.24 -6.15 -25.56
N SER A 39 14.46 -5.72 -26.80
CA SER A 39 14.86 -4.34 -27.14
C SER A 39 13.96 -3.31 -26.46
N GLU A 40 12.64 -3.49 -26.52
CA GLU A 40 11.67 -2.54 -25.96
C GLU A 40 11.79 -2.47 -24.43
N ASN A 41 12.05 -3.60 -23.78
CA ASN A 41 12.24 -3.65 -22.34
C ASN A 41 13.62 -3.13 -21.92
N ILE A 42 14.63 -3.13 -22.80
CA ILE A 42 15.91 -2.48 -22.56
C ILE A 42 15.72 -0.96 -22.55
N ASP A 43 14.97 -0.40 -23.50
CA ASP A 43 14.71 1.04 -23.54
C ASP A 43 14.00 1.52 -22.28
N ILE A 44 12.92 0.82 -21.89
CA ILE A 44 12.19 1.11 -20.64
C ILE A 44 13.09 0.98 -19.40
N LEU A 45 13.98 -0.02 -19.40
CA LEU A 45 14.92 -0.24 -18.30
C LEU A 45 15.90 0.94 -18.15
N LEU A 46 16.43 1.45 -19.27
CA LEU A 46 17.36 2.56 -19.29
C LEU A 46 16.69 3.88 -18.90
N GLU A 47 15.46 4.13 -19.38
CA GLU A 47 14.69 5.31 -18.96
C GLU A 47 14.42 5.31 -17.45
N ASN A 48 13.99 4.17 -16.91
CA ASN A 48 13.78 4.02 -15.47
C ASN A 48 15.08 4.18 -14.66
N LEU A 49 16.22 3.72 -15.21
CA LEU A 49 17.53 3.92 -14.60
C LEU A 49 17.90 5.40 -14.52
N VAL A 50 17.69 6.16 -15.60
CA VAL A 50 17.98 7.61 -15.63
C VAL A 50 17.16 8.34 -14.56
N GLU A 51 15.87 8.02 -14.45
CA GLU A 51 15.01 8.60 -13.40
C GLU A 51 15.51 8.24 -12.00
N LYS A 52 15.99 7.00 -11.79
CA LYS A 52 16.58 6.59 -10.51
C LYS A 52 17.93 7.25 -10.22
N ILE A 53 18.74 7.56 -11.23
CA ILE A 53 19.98 8.32 -11.06
C ILE A 53 19.64 9.75 -10.61
N ARG A 54 18.68 10.41 -11.26
CA ARG A 54 18.19 11.75 -10.87
C ARG A 54 17.73 11.76 -9.41
N GLU A 55 16.88 10.81 -9.04
CA GLU A 55 16.34 10.70 -7.68
C GLU A 55 17.44 10.41 -6.64
N LYS A 56 18.33 9.43 -6.91
CA LYS A 56 19.27 8.91 -5.90
C LYS A 56 20.60 9.64 -5.84
N CYS A 57 21.06 10.20 -6.94
CA CYS A 57 22.37 10.85 -7.02
C CYS A 57 22.28 12.38 -7.02
N TYR A 58 21.18 12.94 -7.54
CA TYR A 58 20.99 14.39 -7.66
C TYR A 58 19.86 14.92 -6.78
N HIS A 59 19.11 14.05 -6.10
CA HIS A 59 17.97 14.40 -5.24
C HIS A 59 16.85 15.16 -5.97
N GLU A 60 16.72 14.94 -7.27
CA GLU A 60 15.65 15.49 -8.10
C GLU A 60 14.49 14.49 -8.14
N ASP A 61 13.43 14.73 -7.37
CA ASP A 61 12.19 13.94 -7.44
C ASP A 61 11.20 14.62 -8.40
N LEU A 62 11.09 14.07 -9.62
CA LEU A 62 10.15 14.55 -10.64
C LEU A 62 8.73 14.00 -10.45
N GLY A 63 8.47 13.20 -9.40
CA GLY A 63 7.17 12.58 -9.13
C GLY A 63 6.74 11.57 -10.20
N ARG A 64 7.66 11.14 -11.08
CA ARG A 64 7.40 10.17 -12.14
C ARG A 64 7.73 8.77 -11.64
N GLY A 65 6.69 7.93 -11.53
CA GLY A 65 6.89 6.51 -11.24
C GLY A 65 7.60 5.78 -12.38
N ASN A 66 8.14 4.59 -12.08
CA ASN A 66 8.77 3.74 -13.10
C ASN A 66 7.77 3.42 -14.23
N LYS A 67 8.20 3.59 -15.48
CA LYS A 67 7.47 3.12 -16.65
C LYS A 67 7.29 1.59 -16.58
N PRO A 68 6.09 1.07 -16.85
CA PRO A 68 5.84 -0.36 -16.81
C PRO A 68 6.56 -1.07 -17.98
N PHE A 69 7.13 -2.24 -17.71
CA PHE A 69 7.69 -3.11 -18.75
C PHE A 69 6.59 -3.72 -19.63
N VAL A 70 6.92 -4.00 -20.89
CA VAL A 70 6.05 -4.75 -21.79
C VAL A 70 5.96 -6.20 -21.29
N ASN A 71 4.73 -6.66 -21.04
CA ASN A 71 4.48 -8.00 -20.56
C ASN A 71 4.81 -9.04 -21.65
N LEU A 72 5.73 -9.94 -21.33
CA LEU A 72 5.95 -11.15 -22.12
C LEU A 72 4.95 -12.22 -21.72
N GLU A 73 4.60 -13.10 -22.66
CA GLU A 73 3.73 -14.23 -22.38
C GLU A 73 4.39 -15.18 -21.38
N VAL A 74 3.81 -15.30 -20.18
CA VAL A 74 4.34 -16.13 -19.10
C VAL A 74 3.66 -17.50 -19.16
N LYS A 75 4.40 -18.50 -19.65
CA LYS A 75 3.89 -19.88 -19.81
C LYS A 75 3.70 -20.64 -18.49
N SER A 76 4.24 -20.16 -17.36
CA SER A 76 4.08 -20.81 -16.06
C SER A 76 4.23 -19.84 -14.88
N PRO A 77 3.61 -20.12 -13.71
CA PRO A 77 3.76 -19.29 -12.51
C PRO A 77 5.23 -19.10 -12.11
N HIS A 78 5.57 -18.01 -11.42
CA HIS A 78 6.93 -17.82 -10.91
C HIS A 78 7.22 -18.74 -9.71
N GLU A 79 8.39 -19.37 -9.68
CA GLU A 79 8.83 -20.26 -8.59
C GLU A 79 10.15 -19.75 -7.98
N PRO A 80 10.18 -19.41 -6.68
CA PRO A 80 11.35 -18.81 -6.03
C PRO A 80 12.62 -19.67 -6.11
N ALA A 81 12.49 -20.99 -6.00
CA ALA A 81 13.61 -21.93 -6.07
C ALA A 81 14.34 -21.93 -7.42
N HIS A 82 13.71 -21.39 -8.47
CA HIS A 82 14.24 -21.33 -9.82
C HIS A 82 14.72 -19.93 -10.22
N CYS A 83 14.86 -19.01 -9.27
CA CYS A 83 15.24 -17.62 -9.53
C CYS A 83 16.34 -17.14 -8.57
N GLU A 84 17.49 -16.77 -9.13
CA GLU A 84 18.64 -16.25 -8.38
C GLU A 84 18.23 -15.08 -7.47
N ALA A 85 17.45 -14.14 -7.99
CA ALA A 85 17.00 -12.99 -7.21
C ALA A 85 16.17 -13.38 -5.98
N CYS A 86 15.38 -14.45 -6.06
CA CYS A 86 14.59 -14.92 -4.92
C CYS A 86 15.47 -15.64 -3.91
N ILE A 87 16.42 -16.45 -4.40
CA ILE A 87 17.39 -17.17 -3.56
C ILE A 87 18.27 -16.18 -2.79
N GLU A 88 18.70 -15.11 -3.44
CA GLU A 88 19.49 -14.03 -2.81
C GLU A 88 18.64 -13.07 -1.96
N GLY A 89 17.32 -13.28 -1.84
CA GLY A 89 16.42 -12.41 -1.06
C GLY A 89 16.22 -11.01 -1.64
N ILE A 90 16.67 -10.77 -2.88
CA ILE A 90 16.57 -9.48 -3.59
C ILE A 90 15.19 -9.30 -4.22
N CYS A 91 14.50 -10.41 -4.52
CA CYS A 91 13.21 -10.36 -5.18
C CYS A 91 12.13 -9.78 -4.26
N THR A 92 11.51 -8.68 -4.70
CA THR A 92 10.31 -8.13 -4.07
C THR A 92 9.04 -8.97 -4.33
N ARG A 93 9.14 -10.09 -5.08
CA ARG A 93 8.03 -11.05 -5.21
C ARG A 93 7.94 -11.88 -3.93
N VAL A 94 7.12 -11.36 -3.05
CA VAL A 94 6.90 -11.86 -1.71
C VAL A 94 6.37 -13.30 -1.72
N THR A 95 7.08 -14.19 -1.01
CA THR A 95 6.90 -15.65 -0.97
C THR A 95 5.81 -16.12 0.00
N SER A 96 5.31 -15.23 0.87
CA SER A 96 4.21 -15.51 1.79
C SER A 96 3.25 -14.31 1.92
N SER A 97 2.02 -14.53 2.39
CA SER A 97 1.07 -13.45 2.69
C SER A 97 1.54 -12.59 3.89
N SER A 98 2.23 -13.20 4.86
CA SER A 98 2.75 -12.52 6.05
C SER A 98 3.92 -11.59 5.75
N ASP A 99 4.84 -11.99 4.87
CA ASP A 99 5.98 -11.13 4.51
C ASP A 99 5.53 -9.95 3.66
N ARG A 100 4.48 -10.14 2.85
CA ARG A 100 3.89 -9.07 2.05
C ARG A 100 3.26 -8.05 2.95
N ASP A 101 2.55 -8.52 3.98
CA ASP A 101 1.97 -7.64 4.97
C ASP A 101 3.04 -6.88 5.74
N ARG A 102 4.12 -7.52 6.18
CA ARG A 102 5.25 -6.86 6.87
C ARG A 102 5.91 -5.76 6.02
N MET A 103 6.22 -6.03 4.76
CA MET A 103 6.78 -5.01 3.86
C MET A 103 5.81 -3.85 3.64
N THR A 104 4.51 -4.16 3.49
CA THR A 104 3.47 -3.12 3.42
C THR A 104 3.43 -2.31 4.72
N GLN A 105 3.47 -2.93 5.90
CA GLN A 105 3.47 -2.19 7.17
C GLN A 105 4.65 -1.22 7.29
N ALA A 106 5.86 -1.64 6.86
CA ALA A 106 7.04 -0.76 6.84
C ALA A 106 6.84 0.46 5.93
N GLU A 107 6.25 0.28 4.75
CA GLU A 107 5.92 1.39 3.85
C GLU A 107 4.94 2.38 4.48
N TRP A 108 3.87 1.89 5.10
CA TRP A 108 2.89 2.75 5.78
C TRP A 108 3.52 3.55 6.91
N THR A 109 4.31 2.89 7.77
CA THR A 109 4.98 3.55 8.89
C THR A 109 5.94 4.63 8.39
N ARG A 110 6.71 4.36 7.34
CA ARG A 110 7.61 5.35 6.73
C ARG A 110 6.86 6.54 6.16
N ILE A 111 5.82 6.32 5.36
CA ILE A 111 5.02 7.40 4.76
C ILE A 111 4.33 8.21 5.87
N PHE A 112 3.82 7.55 6.89
CA PHE A 112 3.20 8.21 8.03
C PHE A 112 4.21 9.10 8.75
N GLN A 113 5.39 8.57 9.08
CA GLN A 113 6.45 9.31 9.77
C GLN A 113 6.82 10.58 9.01
N ASN A 114 7.10 10.48 7.71
CA ASN A 114 7.42 11.64 6.89
C ASN A 114 6.32 12.72 6.97
N LYS A 115 5.04 12.33 6.92
CA LYS A 115 3.91 13.27 6.94
C LYS A 115 3.66 13.91 8.31
N VAL A 116 3.95 13.21 9.41
CA VAL A 116 3.84 13.79 10.76
C VAL A 116 5.03 14.67 11.10
N ASP A 117 6.22 14.36 10.58
CA ASP A 117 7.40 15.21 10.72
C ASP A 117 7.16 16.58 10.06
N ASP A 118 6.51 16.61 8.90
CA ASP A 118 6.09 17.84 8.21
C ASP A 118 5.12 18.72 9.02
N LEU A 119 4.48 18.20 10.08
CA LEU A 119 3.59 18.99 10.94
C LEU A 119 4.35 20.02 11.79
N ASN A 120 5.64 19.78 12.07
CA ASN A 120 6.49 20.64 12.91
C ASN A 120 5.84 21.04 14.26
N LYS A 121 5.11 20.12 14.90
CA LYS A 121 4.43 20.34 16.19
C LYS A 121 5.27 20.04 17.42
N GLY A 122 6.43 19.42 17.26
CA GLY A 122 7.31 19.00 18.36
C GLY A 122 6.86 17.70 19.06
N ASP A 123 5.70 17.16 18.71
CA ASP A 123 5.19 15.90 19.26
C ASP A 123 5.64 14.70 18.42
N TYR A 124 5.81 13.57 19.09
CA TYR A 124 6.17 12.32 18.44
C TYR A 124 4.90 11.52 18.09
N TRP A 125 4.80 11.00 16.86
CA TRP A 125 3.68 10.17 16.42
C TRP A 125 4.15 8.81 15.92
N ARG A 126 3.43 7.74 16.31
CA ARG A 126 3.65 6.39 15.78
C ARG A 126 2.37 5.77 15.22
N LEU A 127 2.52 4.94 14.19
CA LEU A 127 1.45 4.14 13.58
C LEU A 127 1.59 2.67 13.97
N GLN A 128 0.50 2.04 14.41
CA GLN A 128 0.44 0.64 14.83
C GLN A 128 -0.70 -0.08 14.11
N PHE A 129 -0.44 -1.29 13.62
CA PHE A 129 -1.47 -2.15 13.05
C PHE A 129 -2.11 -2.97 14.18
N ASP A 130 -3.44 -2.89 14.31
CA ASP A 130 -4.18 -3.62 15.34
C ASP A 130 -5.50 -4.19 14.77
N ASP A 131 -5.47 -5.47 14.42
CA ASP A 131 -6.62 -6.20 13.89
C ASP A 131 -7.74 -6.43 14.93
N ARG A 132 -7.57 -5.97 16.18
CA ARG A 132 -8.60 -6.06 17.23
C ARG A 132 -9.44 -4.80 17.33
N ILE A 133 -9.13 -3.73 16.60
CA ILE A 133 -9.92 -2.49 16.60
C ILE A 133 -11.37 -2.80 16.27
N VAL A 134 -12.28 -2.37 17.15
CA VAL A 134 -13.72 -2.39 16.94
C VAL A 134 -14.13 -0.99 16.43
N PRO A 135 -14.69 -0.89 15.22
CA PRO A 135 -15.16 0.39 14.70
C PRO A 135 -16.29 0.97 15.56
N ASN A 136 -16.35 2.29 15.64
CA ASN A 136 -17.32 3.06 16.45
C ASN A 136 -17.25 2.78 17.96
N SER A 137 -16.16 2.18 18.44
CA SER A 137 -15.94 1.91 19.87
C SER A 137 -14.50 2.24 20.29
N PRO A 138 -14.03 3.49 20.09
CA PRO A 138 -12.72 3.89 20.58
C PRO A 138 -12.67 3.87 22.12
N ASN A 139 -11.54 3.45 22.68
CA ASN A 139 -11.29 3.55 24.13
C ASN A 139 -11.40 5.01 24.59
N GLN A 140 -11.63 5.23 25.88
CA GLN A 140 -11.69 6.59 26.44
C GLN A 140 -10.42 7.39 26.10
N GLY A 141 -10.60 8.62 25.65
CA GLY A 141 -9.52 9.51 25.21
C GLY A 141 -9.00 9.27 23.79
N TRP A 142 -9.42 8.19 23.13
CA TRP A 142 -9.10 7.95 21.72
C TRP A 142 -10.14 8.61 20.80
N LYS A 143 -9.68 9.17 19.70
CA LYS A 143 -10.49 9.74 18.63
C LYS A 143 -10.53 8.77 17.46
N GLN A 144 -11.64 8.74 16.72
CA GLN A 144 -11.79 7.85 15.57
C GLN A 144 -11.81 8.61 14.24
N TYR A 145 -11.20 8.01 13.23
CA TYR A 145 -11.35 8.36 11.83
C TYR A 145 -11.54 7.09 10.99
N ILE A 146 -12.56 7.06 10.12
CA ILE A 146 -12.84 5.94 9.22
C ILE A 146 -12.86 6.48 7.80
N ARG A 147 -12.17 5.80 6.88
CA ARG A 147 -12.11 6.22 5.47
C ARG A 147 -12.05 5.03 4.53
N ASN A 148 -12.63 5.18 3.34
CA ASN A 148 -12.50 4.21 2.25
C ASN A 148 -11.31 4.55 1.34
N THR A 149 -10.79 3.53 0.68
CA THR A 149 -9.79 3.66 -0.38
C THR A 149 -9.98 2.59 -1.46
N GLY A 150 -9.24 2.74 -2.57
CA GLY A 150 -9.13 1.76 -3.64
C GLY A 150 -8.10 0.69 -3.27
N ALA A 151 -8.51 -0.57 -3.29
CA ALA A 151 -7.64 -1.70 -3.00
C ALA A 151 -7.96 -2.93 -3.85
N ARG A 152 -6.99 -3.84 -3.95
CA ARG A 152 -7.19 -5.18 -4.51
C ARG A 152 -7.13 -6.22 -3.41
N PHE A 153 -7.96 -7.23 -3.53
CA PHE A 153 -7.93 -8.42 -2.69
C PHE A 153 -7.45 -9.60 -3.52
N ARG A 154 -6.90 -10.61 -2.84
CA ARG A 154 -6.50 -11.88 -3.46
C ARG A 154 -6.83 -13.01 -2.50
N CYS A 155 -7.65 -13.95 -2.95
CA CYS A 155 -7.95 -15.14 -2.18
C CYS A 155 -6.70 -16.02 -2.07
N THR A 156 -6.32 -16.33 -0.85
CA THR A 156 -5.23 -17.24 -0.50
C THR A 156 -5.54 -18.68 -0.90
N ARG A 157 -6.82 -19.08 -0.93
CA ARG A 157 -7.23 -20.44 -1.32
C ARG A 157 -7.29 -20.68 -2.82
N CYS A 158 -7.98 -19.82 -3.58
CA CYS A 158 -8.20 -20.03 -5.03
C CYS A 158 -7.43 -19.07 -5.94
N GLY A 159 -6.62 -18.17 -5.37
CA GLY A 159 -5.81 -17.22 -6.14
C GLY A 159 -6.58 -16.08 -6.82
N ARG A 160 -7.92 -16.13 -6.86
CA ARG A 160 -8.78 -15.09 -7.46
C ARG A 160 -8.45 -13.72 -6.86
N SER A 161 -8.33 -12.71 -7.71
CA SER A 161 -8.16 -11.31 -7.30
C SER A 161 -9.37 -10.47 -7.72
N TRP A 162 -9.75 -9.50 -6.91
CA TRP A 162 -10.82 -8.55 -7.21
C TRP A 162 -10.49 -7.15 -6.68
N PRO A 163 -10.84 -6.07 -7.42
CA PRO A 163 -10.70 -4.70 -6.95
C PRO A 163 -11.92 -4.26 -6.11
N SER A 164 -11.75 -3.26 -5.26
CA SER A 164 -12.82 -2.57 -4.55
C SER A 164 -12.45 -1.13 -4.21
N ASN A 165 -13.37 -0.19 -4.46
CA ASN A 165 -13.28 1.22 -4.00
C ASN A 165 -13.96 1.43 -2.62
N LYS A 166 -14.28 0.32 -1.95
CA LYS A 166 -14.92 0.25 -0.63
C LYS A 166 -14.05 -0.52 0.37
N ALA A 167 -12.73 -0.50 0.19
CA ALA A 167 -11.80 -1.00 1.21
C ALA A 167 -11.75 0.02 2.34
N MET A 168 -12.39 -0.30 3.47
CA MET A 168 -12.44 0.60 4.63
C MET A 168 -11.20 0.43 5.50
N VAL A 169 -10.70 1.54 6.03
CA VAL A 169 -9.63 1.58 7.02
C VAL A 169 -10.12 2.38 8.22
N VAL A 170 -9.93 1.81 9.40
CA VAL A 170 -10.30 2.42 10.69
C VAL A 170 -9.05 2.85 11.39
N PHE A 171 -9.05 4.08 11.89
CA PHE A 171 -7.98 4.67 12.68
C PHE A 171 -8.54 5.09 14.04
N HIS A 172 -7.89 4.66 15.11
CA HIS A 172 -8.03 5.23 16.45
C HIS A 172 -6.76 6.00 16.76
N MET A 173 -6.87 7.26 17.17
CA MET A 173 -5.74 8.15 17.43
C MET A 173 -5.85 8.81 18.80
N GLN A 174 -4.72 9.04 19.45
CA GLN A 174 -4.65 9.70 20.74
C GLN A 174 -3.32 10.44 20.88
N LEU A 175 -3.33 11.61 21.50
CA LEU A 175 -2.15 12.40 21.88
C LEU A 175 -2.17 12.60 23.40
N ILE A 176 -1.13 12.15 24.10
CA ILE A 176 -0.97 12.34 25.55
C ILE A 176 0.46 12.81 25.80
N GLY A 177 0.63 13.96 26.46
CA GLY A 177 1.96 14.44 26.91
C GLY A 177 2.99 14.52 25.78
N GLY A 178 2.57 14.96 24.59
CA GLY A 178 3.39 15.04 23.39
C GLY A 178 3.73 13.70 22.71
N GLN A 179 3.11 12.60 23.15
CA GLN A 179 3.20 11.29 22.52
C GLN A 179 1.88 10.91 21.85
N GLY A 180 1.89 10.98 20.51
CA GLY A 180 0.83 10.56 19.62
C GLY A 180 0.91 9.08 19.26
N THR A 181 -0.21 8.37 19.32
CA THR A 181 -0.34 7.01 18.78
C THR A 181 -1.55 6.93 17.88
N VAL A 182 -1.36 6.36 16.68
CA VAL A 182 -2.44 5.90 15.81
C VAL A 182 -2.42 4.39 15.77
N LYS A 183 -3.55 3.76 16.07
CA LYS A 183 -3.83 2.36 15.78
C LYS A 183 -4.70 2.27 14.55
N MET A 184 -4.39 1.35 13.64
CA MET A 184 -5.13 1.18 12.40
C MET A 184 -5.52 -0.27 12.13
N ARG A 185 -6.68 -0.44 11.48
CA ARG A 185 -7.18 -1.73 10.99
C ARG A 185 -7.69 -1.59 9.57
N ARG A 186 -7.25 -2.49 8.71
CA ARG A 186 -7.74 -2.62 7.33
C ARG A 186 -8.87 -3.65 7.31
N MET A 187 -10.05 -3.23 6.88
CA MET A 187 -11.23 -4.10 6.85
C MET A 187 -11.14 -5.06 5.67
N ARG A 188 -11.45 -6.33 5.94
CA ARG A 188 -11.23 -7.46 5.03
C ARG A 188 -12.45 -7.73 4.13
N GLN A 189 -12.24 -8.50 3.06
CA GLN A 189 -13.32 -8.98 2.19
C GLN A 189 -13.23 -10.48 1.90
N ASN A 190 -14.38 -11.14 1.76
CA ASN A 190 -14.46 -12.56 1.43
C ASN A 190 -14.34 -12.82 -0.07
N CYS A 191 -13.77 -13.98 -0.40
CA CYS A 191 -13.85 -14.51 -1.75
C CYS A 191 -15.27 -14.99 -2.05
N LYS A 192 -15.91 -14.48 -3.11
CA LYS A 192 -17.26 -14.92 -3.52
C LYS A 192 -17.36 -16.38 -3.97
N LYS A 193 -16.24 -17.04 -4.28
CA LYS A 193 -16.22 -18.45 -4.73
C LYS A 193 -15.91 -19.45 -3.61
N CYS A 194 -15.34 -18.99 -2.49
CA CYS A 194 -14.84 -19.88 -1.46
C CYS A 194 -15.53 -19.58 -0.14
N SER A 195 -16.54 -20.38 0.22
CA SER A 195 -17.29 -20.24 1.47
C SER A 195 -16.44 -20.44 2.72
N ALA A 196 -15.44 -21.32 2.65
CA ALA A 196 -14.52 -21.62 3.75
C ALA A 196 -13.15 -20.93 3.63
N ALA A 197 -13.01 -19.88 2.81
CA ALA A 197 -11.78 -19.08 2.79
C ALA A 197 -11.80 -18.04 3.91
N PRO A 198 -10.63 -17.70 4.49
CA PRO A 198 -10.54 -16.54 5.37
C PRO A 198 -10.88 -15.25 4.59
N MET A 199 -11.34 -14.24 5.32
CA MET A 199 -11.44 -12.89 4.77
C MET A 199 -10.05 -12.32 4.48
N GLU A 200 -9.89 -11.71 3.31
CA GLU A 200 -8.61 -11.25 2.81
C GLU A 200 -8.35 -9.78 3.17
N ILE A 201 -7.12 -9.49 3.59
CA ILE A 201 -6.65 -8.12 3.85
C ILE A 201 -6.49 -7.37 2.51
N PRO A 202 -6.90 -6.09 2.42
CA PRO A 202 -6.73 -5.31 1.21
C PRO A 202 -5.25 -5.01 0.91
N SER A 203 -4.85 -5.21 -0.34
CA SER A 203 -3.63 -4.68 -0.93
C SER A 203 -3.91 -3.30 -1.48
N ILE A 204 -3.42 -2.26 -0.78
CA ILE A 204 -3.59 -0.85 -1.16
C ILE A 204 -2.31 -0.40 -1.88
N THR A 205 -2.46 0.38 -2.96
CA THR A 205 -1.31 0.90 -3.73
C THR A 205 -0.60 2.00 -2.94
N SER A 206 0.71 2.18 -3.18
CA SER A 206 1.50 3.25 -2.56
C SER A 206 0.84 4.62 -2.67
N GLU A 207 0.37 4.98 -3.88
CA GLU A 207 -0.39 6.21 -4.14
C GLU A 207 -1.59 6.39 -3.20
N ASN A 208 -2.41 5.35 -3.04
CA ASN A 208 -3.58 5.39 -2.18
C ASN A 208 -3.20 5.35 -0.68
N ILE A 209 -2.04 4.79 -0.32
CA ILE A 209 -1.49 4.89 1.04
C ILE A 209 -1.11 6.34 1.33
N HIS A 210 -0.41 7.01 0.41
CA HIS A 210 -0.05 8.42 0.54
C HIS A 210 -1.28 9.31 0.76
N ILE A 211 -2.32 9.15 -0.07
CA ILE A 211 -3.57 9.93 0.06
C ILE A 211 -4.28 9.63 1.38
N LEU A 212 -4.35 8.35 1.77
CA LEU A 212 -5.03 7.96 3.00
C LEU A 212 -4.33 8.51 4.25
N LEU A 213 -3.00 8.47 4.28
CA LEU A 213 -2.19 8.98 5.40
C LEU A 213 -2.13 10.50 5.41
N GLU A 214 -2.19 11.18 4.26
CA GLU A 214 -2.37 12.64 4.17
C GLU A 214 -3.67 13.06 4.88
N ASN A 215 -4.79 12.43 4.51
CA ASN A 215 -6.07 12.69 5.15
C ASN A 215 -6.06 12.33 6.65
N LEU A 216 -5.37 11.26 7.05
CA LEU A 216 -5.22 10.89 8.46
C LEU A 216 -4.52 12.00 9.24
N VAL A 217 -3.43 12.55 8.71
CA VAL A 217 -2.67 13.63 9.35
C VAL A 217 -3.50 14.90 9.48
N GLU A 218 -4.31 15.25 8.47
CA GLU A 218 -5.29 16.33 8.60
C GLU A 218 -6.30 16.05 9.73
N LYS A 219 -6.77 14.81 9.85
CA LYS A 219 -7.67 14.43 10.96
C LYS A 219 -7.01 14.41 12.31
N ILE A 220 -5.70 14.17 12.40
CA ILE A 220 -4.94 14.35 13.63
C ILE A 220 -4.93 15.83 14.03
N ARG A 221 -4.64 16.74 13.09
CA ARG A 221 -4.68 18.19 13.30
C ARG A 221 -6.04 18.66 13.83
N GLU A 222 -7.12 18.22 13.20
CA GLU A 222 -8.47 18.58 13.63
C GLU A 222 -8.83 17.99 15.00
N LYS A 223 -8.58 16.68 15.22
CA LYS A 223 -9.14 15.96 16.38
C LYS A 223 -8.26 15.97 17.62
N CYS A 224 -6.94 16.09 17.44
CA CYS A 224 -5.96 16.04 18.52
C CYS A 224 -5.34 17.41 18.81
N TYR A 225 -5.23 18.28 17.79
CA TYR A 225 -4.71 19.65 17.94
C TYR A 225 -5.79 20.73 17.88
N HIS A 226 -7.05 20.35 17.63
CA HIS A 226 -8.19 21.26 17.60
C HIS A 226 -8.06 22.38 16.54
N GLU A 227 -7.34 22.10 15.46
CA GLU A 227 -7.21 23.05 14.35
C GLU A 227 -8.44 23.01 13.44
N ASP A 228 -8.86 24.17 12.96
CA ASP A 228 -9.84 24.25 11.87
C ASP A 228 -9.11 24.38 10.53
N LEU A 229 -9.21 23.35 9.70
CA LEU A 229 -8.56 23.31 8.39
C LEU A 229 -9.49 23.71 7.24
N GLY A 230 -10.80 23.77 7.48
CA GLY A 230 -11.82 24.08 6.47
C GLY A 230 -11.85 23.19 5.22
N ARG A 231 -11.05 22.11 5.17
CA ARG A 231 -10.84 21.29 3.96
C ARG A 231 -11.35 19.87 4.09
N GLY A 232 -11.93 19.39 2.99
CA GLY A 232 -12.40 18.02 2.88
C GLY A 232 -11.26 17.05 2.60
N ASN A 233 -11.49 15.77 2.92
CA ASN A 233 -10.54 14.70 2.62
C ASN A 233 -10.28 14.59 1.10
N LYS A 234 -9.01 14.56 0.71
CA LYS A 234 -8.54 14.27 -0.64
C LYS A 234 -9.10 12.92 -1.14
N PRO A 235 -9.64 12.85 -2.38
CA PRO A 235 -10.13 11.61 -2.95
C PRO A 235 -8.97 10.65 -3.28
N PHE A 236 -9.19 9.35 -3.09
CA PHE A 236 -8.24 8.31 -3.49
C PHE A 236 -8.36 8.03 -5.00
N VAL A 237 -7.34 7.37 -5.57
CA VAL A 237 -7.37 6.90 -6.96
C VAL A 237 -8.30 5.70 -7.08
N ASN A 238 -9.41 5.90 -7.81
CA ASN A 238 -10.39 4.86 -8.06
C ASN A 238 -9.81 3.73 -8.92
N LEU A 239 -10.19 2.51 -8.59
CA LEU A 239 -9.95 1.34 -9.42
C LEU A 239 -11.15 1.10 -10.34
N GLU A 240 -10.89 0.53 -11.52
CA GLU A 240 -11.95 0.00 -12.37
C GLU A 240 -12.61 -1.21 -11.68
N VAL A 241 -13.88 -1.08 -11.31
CA VAL A 241 -14.65 -2.11 -10.62
C VAL A 241 -15.87 -2.46 -11.47
N LYS A 242 -15.87 -3.65 -12.07
CA LYS A 242 -16.93 -4.10 -13.00
C LYS A 242 -18.18 -4.68 -12.33
N SER A 243 -18.13 -4.93 -11.02
CA SER A 243 -19.23 -5.56 -10.29
C SER A 243 -19.67 -4.70 -9.10
N PRO A 244 -20.97 -4.68 -8.76
CA PRO A 244 -21.44 -3.94 -7.60
C PRO A 244 -20.77 -4.42 -6.30
N HIS A 245 -20.73 -3.53 -5.32
CA HIS A 245 -20.27 -3.87 -3.98
C HIS A 245 -21.28 -4.81 -3.32
N GLU A 246 -20.82 -5.93 -2.77
CA GLU A 246 -21.67 -6.93 -2.12
C GLU A 246 -21.46 -6.89 -0.59
N PRO A 247 -22.42 -6.34 0.18
CA PRO A 247 -22.26 -6.13 1.62
C PRO A 247 -21.97 -7.40 2.42
N ALA A 248 -22.55 -8.54 2.04
CA ALA A 248 -22.36 -9.83 2.71
C ALA A 248 -20.90 -10.34 2.65
N HIS A 249 -20.11 -9.85 1.69
CA HIS A 249 -18.71 -10.22 1.53
C HIS A 249 -17.74 -9.15 2.06
N CYS A 250 -18.23 -8.10 2.71
CA CYS A 250 -17.42 -6.99 3.19
C CYS A 250 -17.47 -6.88 4.71
N GLU A 251 -16.34 -7.05 5.38
CA GLU A 251 -16.26 -6.97 6.85
C GLU A 251 -16.77 -5.61 7.36
N ALA A 252 -16.47 -4.54 6.63
CA ALA A 252 -16.90 -3.20 6.99
C ALA A 252 -18.43 -3.01 6.87
N CYS A 253 -19.07 -3.64 5.89
CA CYS A 253 -20.53 -3.65 5.79
C CYS A 253 -21.16 -4.45 6.93
N ILE A 254 -20.61 -5.63 7.24
CA ILE A 254 -21.06 -6.47 8.36
C ILE A 254 -20.97 -5.71 9.68
N LYS A 255 -19.94 -4.86 9.85
CA LYS A 255 -19.77 -3.99 11.02
C LYS A 255 -20.47 -2.62 10.91
N GLY A 256 -21.26 -2.37 9.87
CA GLY A 256 -22.06 -1.14 9.72
C GLY A 256 -21.28 0.15 9.44
N ILE A 257 -20.02 0.07 9.01
CA ILE A 257 -19.16 1.26 8.78
C ILE A 257 -18.85 1.54 7.30
N CYS A 258 -19.32 0.71 6.38
CA CYS A 258 -19.20 0.99 4.96
C CYS A 258 -20.24 2.04 4.56
N THR A 259 -19.79 3.22 4.13
CA THR A 259 -20.69 4.26 3.64
C THR A 259 -21.35 3.77 2.35
N ARG A 260 -22.69 3.64 2.34
CA ARG A 260 -23.45 3.51 1.09
C ARG A 260 -23.15 4.75 0.25
N GLY A 261 -22.99 4.60 -1.07
CA GLY A 261 -22.70 5.73 -1.95
C GLY A 261 -23.64 6.89 -1.65
N SER A 262 -23.09 8.09 -1.54
CA SER A 262 -23.84 9.32 -1.29
C SER A 262 -24.83 9.57 -2.42
N THR A 263 -26.07 9.13 -2.20
CA THR A 263 -27.27 9.88 -2.55
C THR A 263 -28.13 9.87 -1.29
N SER A 264 -28.25 11.04 -0.65
CA SER A 264 -29.29 11.43 0.32
C SER A 264 -28.68 12.30 1.43
N LEU A 265 -29.16 13.53 1.45
CA LEU A 265 -29.08 14.52 2.52
C LEU A 265 -29.60 13.93 3.83
N ALA A 266 -28.72 13.57 4.76
CA ALA A 266 -29.10 13.35 6.17
C ALA A 266 -27.87 13.42 7.09
N SER A 267 -27.28 14.61 7.17
CA SER A 267 -26.54 15.01 8.37
C SER A 267 -26.72 16.52 8.55
N ALA A 268 -27.98 16.93 8.59
CA ALA A 268 -28.41 18.09 9.36
C ALA A 268 -29.05 17.56 10.65
N PHE A 269 -28.76 18.24 11.76
CA PHE A 269 -29.32 18.05 13.10
C PHE A 269 -28.72 16.92 13.94
N LEU A 270 -27.66 17.27 14.67
CA LEU A 270 -27.64 17.19 16.14
C LEU A 270 -26.43 17.99 16.66
N ASN A 271 -26.59 19.32 16.61
CA ASN A 271 -25.87 20.24 17.49
C ASN A 271 -26.89 21.31 17.89
N LEU A 272 -27.64 21.05 18.97
CA LEU A 272 -28.19 22.12 19.81
C LEU A 272 -28.85 21.56 21.08
N ARG A 273 -28.46 22.18 22.20
CA ARG A 273 -29.10 22.27 23.54
C ARG A 273 -28.80 21.11 24.49
N ILE A 274 -28.30 21.33 25.72
CA ILE A 274 -28.07 22.52 26.55
C ILE A 274 -26.68 22.37 27.18
#